data_AF-M4E704-F1
#
_entry.id   AF-M4E704-F1
#
_cell.length_a   1.000
_cell.length_b   1.000
_cell.length_c   1.000
_cell.angle_alpha   90.00
_cell.angle_beta   90.00
_cell.angle_gamma   90.00
#
_symmetry.space_group_name_H-M   'P 1'
#
loop_
_entity.id
_entity.type
_entity.pdbx_description
1 polymer ?
#
loop_
_entity_poly.entity_id
_entity_poly.type
_entity_poly.pdbx_seq_one_letter_code
_entity_poly.pdbx_strand_id
1 'polypeptide(L)'
;MAGVNVSPASLLELIAEIAEIPINAGVFKKDCADLTRRVCLLTHLVEEIRDSNPVDSAAASSSENDWWSDLVVGLQAAKRLLSSATRFQARDSSDGAVKRISFQLQCITWRLEKALSNLPYDLYDISDEVGEQVELARSQLRRAMQRYGSLNSNKFLNGLSEPMERDAFSNVKIKAEEEKLEGISETVVPFGEEKKQLRKSSSISLAFYLSKDADTDRLDKMVTKNTDESKKSDKLTIPVDFLCPVSLELMKDPVIVATGQTYERAYIQRWIDCGNLTCPKTQQKLENFTLTPNYVLRSLISRWCAEHNIEQPAGYINGRARNRGDMSVIKALVHKLSSRSVEERRNAVSEIRSLSKRSTDNRILIAEAGAIPVLVNLLTSEDVATQENAITCVLNLSIYDNNKELIMFAGAVTSIVQVLRAGTMEARENAAATLFSLSLADENKIIIGGSGAIPALVDLLENGTPRGKKDAATALFNLCIYQGNKGRAVRAGIVPALVKMLSDSSSHRMVDEALTILSVLASNLDAKAAIVKANTLPALIGILQTGQARNRENAAAILLSLCKRDTEKLVSIGRLGAVVPLMDLSNNGTERGKRKATSLLELLRKACQ
;
A
#
# COMPACT_ATOMS: atom_id res chain seq x y z
N MET A 1 23.90 27.82 7.64
CA MET A 1 24.29 27.92 9.06
C MET A 1 24.73 26.53 9.50
N ALA A 2 26.03 26.34 9.67
CA ALA A 2 26.62 25.08 10.12
C ALA A 2 26.57 25.00 11.65
N GLY A 3 26.28 23.80 12.19
CA GLY A 3 26.73 23.37 13.51
C GLY A 3 26.09 24.00 14.75
N VAL A 4 24.75 24.01 14.85
CA VAL A 4 24.10 24.07 16.18
C VAL A 4 23.72 22.64 16.55
N ASN A 5 24.34 22.08 17.59
CA ASN A 5 23.90 20.83 18.19
C ASN A 5 22.52 21.08 18.83
N VAL A 6 21.45 20.88 18.04
CA VAL A 6 20.08 20.99 18.53
C VAL A 6 19.80 19.78 19.41
N SER A 7 19.48 20.04 20.68
CA SER A 7 19.15 18.98 21.64
C SER A 7 17.82 18.29 21.25
N PRO A 8 17.64 17.00 21.59
CA PRO A 8 16.35 16.32 21.40
C PRO A 8 15.17 17.06 22.07
N ALA A 9 15.40 17.70 23.23
CA ALA A 9 14.38 18.51 23.91
C ALA A 9 13.94 19.73 23.07
N SER A 10 14.90 20.44 22.47
CA SER A 10 14.60 21.57 21.57
C SER A 10 13.88 21.12 20.29
N LEU A 11 14.08 19.88 19.85
CA LEU A 11 13.38 19.32 18.69
C LEU A 11 11.93 18.94 19.02
N LEU A 12 11.67 18.47 20.25
CA LEU A 12 10.30 18.24 20.75
C LEU A 12 9.51 19.54 20.84
N GLU A 13 10.12 20.62 21.34
CA GLU A 13 9.52 21.96 21.32
C GLU A 13 9.19 22.40 19.89
N LEU A 14 10.12 22.20 18.94
CA LEU A 14 9.91 22.54 17.54
C LEU A 14 8.73 21.76 16.91
N ILE A 15 8.57 20.48 17.24
CA ILE A 15 7.46 19.65 16.77
C ILE A 15 6.13 20.12 17.37
N ALA A 16 6.11 20.46 18.67
CA ALA A 16 4.93 21.01 19.33
C ALA A 16 4.50 22.34 18.70
N GLU A 17 5.44 23.25 18.46
CA GLU A 17 5.17 24.52 17.78
C GLU A 17 4.61 24.31 16.36
N ILE A 18 5.09 23.31 15.61
CA ILE A 18 4.55 22.96 14.28
C ILE A 18 3.11 22.47 14.38
N ALA A 19 2.79 21.67 15.40
CA ALA A 19 1.45 21.12 15.62
C ALA A 19 0.40 22.21 15.94
N GLU A 20 0.81 23.31 16.56
CA GLU A 20 -0.06 24.43 16.91
C GLU A 20 -0.32 25.42 15.76
N ILE A 21 0.37 25.29 14.62
CA ILE A 21 0.19 26.21 13.49
C ILE A 21 -1.19 25.99 12.84
N PRO A 22 -2.07 27.02 12.78
CA PRO A 22 -3.40 26.87 12.19
C PRO A 22 -3.34 26.66 10.68
N ILE A 23 -3.86 25.54 10.19
CA ILE A 23 -3.80 25.17 8.78
C ILE A 23 -4.92 25.87 7.99
N ASN A 24 -4.66 27.09 7.53
CA ASN A 24 -5.62 27.90 6.75
C ASN A 24 -5.16 28.18 5.30
N ALA A 25 -4.38 27.27 4.72
CA ALA A 25 -3.60 27.50 3.49
C ALA A 25 -4.31 27.13 2.17
N GLY A 26 -5.52 27.64 1.91
CA GLY A 26 -6.19 27.59 0.59
C GLY A 26 -6.01 26.28 -0.21
N VAL A 27 -5.36 26.37 -1.39
CA VAL A 27 -5.09 25.23 -2.31
C VAL A 27 -4.16 24.17 -1.70
N PHE A 28 -3.28 24.56 -0.77
CA PHE A 28 -2.29 23.67 -0.11
C PHE A 28 -2.75 23.14 1.24
N LYS A 29 -4.01 23.39 1.63
CA LYS A 29 -4.55 22.99 2.94
C LYS A 29 -4.32 21.50 3.24
N LYS A 30 -4.48 20.65 2.23
CA LYS A 30 -4.26 19.20 2.36
C LYS A 30 -2.78 18.87 2.56
N ASP A 31 -1.89 19.42 1.73
CA ASP A 31 -0.45 19.13 1.81
C ASP A 31 0.18 19.64 3.12
N CYS A 32 -0.25 20.81 3.60
CA CYS A 32 0.16 21.35 4.89
C CYS A 32 -0.36 20.50 6.07
N ALA A 33 -1.60 20.02 6.01
CA ALA A 33 -2.16 19.13 7.03
C ALA A 33 -1.43 17.77 7.06
N ASP A 34 -1.16 17.21 5.88
CA ASP A 34 -0.43 15.95 5.74
C ASP A 34 1.02 16.09 6.24
N LEU A 35 1.70 17.19 5.94
CA LEU A 35 3.04 17.47 6.46
C LEU A 35 3.04 17.61 7.98
N THR A 36 2.12 18.39 8.54
CA THR A 36 1.97 18.58 10.00
C THR A 36 1.75 17.25 10.70
N ARG A 37 0.83 16.42 10.18
CA ARG A 37 0.55 15.08 10.74
C ARG A 37 1.79 14.18 10.72
N ARG A 38 2.58 14.18 9.64
CA ARG A 38 3.80 13.37 9.52
C ARG A 38 4.89 13.83 10.49
N VAL A 39 5.03 15.14 10.68
CA VAL A 39 5.96 15.71 11.66
C VAL A 39 5.57 15.31 13.08
N CYS A 40 4.28 15.35 13.43
CA CYS A 40 3.80 14.93 14.74
C CYS A 40 4.07 13.45 15.05
N LEU A 41 4.12 12.57 14.04
CA LEU A 41 4.48 11.15 14.22
C LEU A 41 5.92 10.95 14.71
N LEU A 42 6.79 11.97 14.56
CA LEU A 42 8.19 11.90 15.00
C LEU A 42 8.36 12.23 16.48
N THR A 43 7.30 12.64 17.19
CA THR A 43 7.35 12.99 18.62
C THR A 43 7.92 11.84 19.46
N HIS A 44 7.34 10.64 19.32
CA HIS A 44 7.78 9.47 20.08
C HIS A 44 9.19 8.99 19.71
N LEU A 45 9.60 9.17 18.45
CA LEU A 45 10.97 8.91 18.03
C LEU A 45 11.95 9.81 18.78
N VAL A 46 11.67 11.12 18.86
CA VAL A 46 12.57 12.07 19.51
C VAL A 46 12.55 11.91 21.04
N GLU A 47 11.42 11.50 21.63
CA GLU A 47 11.33 11.11 23.05
C GLU A 47 12.23 9.91 23.38
N GLU A 48 12.14 8.82 22.60
CA GLU A 48 12.97 7.64 22.84
C GLU A 48 14.46 7.90 22.58
N ILE A 49 14.80 8.75 21.60
CA ILE A 49 16.18 9.20 21.38
C ILE A 49 16.70 10.04 22.56
N ARG A 50 15.87 10.91 23.14
CA ARG A 50 16.23 11.71 24.33
C ARG A 50 16.50 10.82 25.54
N ASP A 51 15.69 9.79 25.70
CA ASP A 51 15.69 8.92 26.87
C ASP A 51 16.67 7.73 26.72
N SER A 52 17.24 7.54 25.53
CA SER A 52 18.29 6.55 25.24
C SER A 52 19.67 7.00 25.76
N ASN A 53 20.38 6.11 26.46
CA ASN A 53 21.82 6.26 26.71
C ASN A 53 22.59 5.63 25.54
N PRO A 54 23.35 6.39 24.73
CA PRO A 54 24.07 5.82 23.59
C PRO A 54 25.11 4.80 24.07
N VAL A 55 25.06 3.60 23.50
CA VAL A 55 26.02 2.53 23.78
C VAL A 55 27.37 2.90 23.16
N ASP A 56 28.40 3.05 23.99
CA ASP A 56 29.82 3.28 23.66
C ASP A 56 30.13 4.39 22.64
N SER A 57 30.31 5.61 23.16
CA SER A 57 30.63 6.85 22.42
C SER A 57 32.06 6.93 21.84
N ALA A 58 32.64 5.84 21.33
CA ALA A 58 34.07 5.80 20.95
C ALA A 58 34.36 5.62 19.45
N ALA A 59 33.35 5.57 18.57
CA ALA A 59 33.60 5.40 17.13
C ALA A 59 32.64 6.19 16.22
N ALA A 60 32.29 7.43 16.56
CA ALA A 60 31.51 8.27 15.66
C ALA A 60 32.40 8.84 14.55
N SER A 61 32.51 8.09 13.46
CA SER A 61 33.05 8.60 12.20
C SER A 61 32.10 9.64 11.58
N SER A 62 32.63 10.53 10.76
CA SER A 62 31.98 11.76 10.26
C SER A 62 30.67 11.61 9.46
N SER A 63 30.18 10.40 9.20
CA SER A 63 28.89 10.16 8.53
C SER A 63 27.69 10.08 9.48
N GLU A 64 27.90 9.93 10.79
CA GLU A 64 26.83 9.78 11.78
C GLU A 64 26.08 11.09 12.11
N ASN A 65 26.64 12.25 11.73
CA ASN A 65 26.03 13.58 11.93
C ASN A 65 25.08 14.03 10.79
N ASP A 66 24.94 13.24 9.72
CA ASP A 66 24.19 13.68 8.53
C ASP A 66 22.68 13.51 8.67
N TRP A 67 22.19 12.44 9.30
CA TRP A 67 20.74 12.19 9.41
C TRP A 67 20.07 13.13 10.44
N TRP A 68 20.72 13.37 11.59
CA TRP A 68 20.22 14.27 12.64
C TRP A 68 20.18 15.71 12.14
N SER A 69 21.22 16.14 11.42
CA SER A 69 21.25 17.47 10.82
C SER A 69 20.19 17.62 9.72
N ASP A 70 19.99 16.62 8.86
CA ASP A 70 18.91 16.63 7.86
C ASP A 70 17.51 16.67 8.52
N LEU A 71 17.31 15.96 9.65
CA LEU A 71 16.05 15.98 10.40
C LEU A 71 15.77 17.38 10.96
N VAL A 72 16.75 17.98 11.63
CA VAL A 72 16.66 19.34 12.21
C VAL A 72 16.36 20.37 11.12
N VAL A 73 17.11 20.33 10.00
CA VAL A 73 16.91 21.27 8.89
C VAL A 73 15.53 21.07 8.25
N GLY A 74 15.08 19.83 8.07
CA GLY A 74 13.76 19.50 7.54
C GLY A 74 12.62 20.05 8.40
N LEU A 75 12.72 19.89 9.73
CA LEU A 75 11.70 20.37 10.68
C LEU A 75 11.68 21.90 10.78
N GLN A 76 12.84 22.55 10.79
CA GLN A 76 12.91 24.01 10.77
C GLN A 76 12.31 24.60 9.47
N ALA A 77 12.55 23.96 8.33
CA ALA A 77 11.96 24.34 7.06
C ALA A 77 10.43 24.11 7.06
N ALA A 78 9.95 23.00 7.64
CA ALA A 78 8.53 22.73 7.82
C ALA A 78 7.84 23.84 8.62
N LYS A 79 8.41 24.23 9.77
CA LYS A 79 7.87 25.35 10.60
C LYS A 79 7.78 26.64 9.80
N ARG A 80 8.85 27.03 9.09
CA ARG A 80 8.87 28.27 8.28
C ARG A 80 7.81 28.24 7.19
N LEU A 81 7.72 27.13 6.45
CA LEU A 81 6.77 26.98 5.36
C LEU A 81 5.32 27.02 5.87
N LEU A 82 5.00 26.27 6.93
CA LEU A 82 3.65 26.21 7.49
C LEU A 82 3.24 27.57 8.04
N SER A 83 4.13 28.25 8.76
CA SER A 83 3.90 29.61 9.28
C SER A 83 3.63 30.61 8.15
N SER A 84 4.38 30.52 7.05
CA SER A 84 4.20 31.36 5.88
C SER A 84 2.94 31.03 5.07
N ALA A 85 2.59 29.75 4.97
CA ALA A 85 1.41 29.28 4.25
C ALA A 85 0.09 29.74 4.91
N THR A 86 0.08 29.97 6.22
CA THR A 86 -1.10 30.54 6.93
C THR A 86 -1.48 31.95 6.46
N ARG A 87 -0.51 32.70 5.93
CA ARG A 87 -0.70 34.08 5.44
C ARG A 87 -0.98 34.15 3.94
N PHE A 88 -1.01 33.00 3.26
CA PHE A 88 -1.18 32.93 1.81
C PHE A 88 -2.65 33.10 1.41
N GLN A 89 -2.97 34.19 0.70
CA GLN A 89 -4.30 34.42 0.12
C GLN A 89 -4.26 34.16 -1.39
N ALA A 90 -5.05 33.19 -1.85
CA ALA A 90 -5.08 32.77 -3.25
C ALA A 90 -5.59 33.86 -4.23
N ARG A 91 -6.19 34.94 -3.74
CA ARG A 91 -6.79 36.00 -4.58
C ARG A 91 -5.77 36.98 -5.18
N ASP A 92 -4.54 37.03 -4.66
CA ASP A 92 -3.52 38.02 -5.09
C ASP A 92 -2.17 37.43 -5.53
N SER A 93 -2.05 36.10 -5.75
CA SER A 93 -0.75 35.47 -6.01
C SER A 93 -0.47 35.15 -7.48
N SER A 94 0.73 35.47 -7.96
CA SER A 94 1.24 35.02 -9.27
C SER A 94 1.51 33.51 -9.31
N ASP A 95 1.43 32.90 -10.49
CA ASP A 95 1.74 31.47 -10.76
C ASP A 95 3.12 31.03 -10.19
N GLY A 96 4.05 31.97 -10.04
CA GLY A 96 5.37 31.73 -9.45
C GLY A 96 5.35 31.42 -7.94
N ALA A 97 4.41 31.99 -7.16
CA ALA A 97 4.33 31.76 -5.72
C ALA A 97 3.82 30.35 -5.39
N VAL A 98 2.84 29.87 -6.16
CA VAL A 98 2.30 28.50 -6.06
C VAL A 98 3.39 27.47 -6.37
N LYS A 99 4.14 27.67 -7.46
CA LYS A 99 5.28 26.80 -7.82
C LYS A 99 6.37 26.78 -6.75
N ARG A 100 6.65 27.94 -6.12
CA ARG A 100 7.64 28.05 -5.04
C ARG A 100 7.20 27.28 -3.79
N ILE A 101 5.94 27.40 -3.36
CA ILE A 101 5.40 26.67 -2.19
C ILE A 101 5.40 25.16 -2.47
N SER A 102 4.95 24.73 -3.66
CA SER A 102 5.02 23.32 -4.07
C SER A 102 6.45 22.78 -4.04
N PHE A 103 7.42 23.54 -4.55
CA PHE A 103 8.83 23.15 -4.53
C PHE A 103 9.40 23.07 -3.10
N GLN A 104 9.01 23.98 -2.21
CA GLN A 104 9.41 23.93 -0.79
C GLN A 104 8.81 22.72 -0.07
N LEU A 105 7.53 22.39 -0.30
CA LEU A 105 6.89 21.18 0.22
C LEU A 105 7.65 19.92 -0.23
N GLN A 106 8.08 19.88 -1.48
CA GLN A 106 8.89 18.79 -2.03
C GLN A 106 10.24 18.68 -1.34
N CYS A 107 10.96 19.80 -1.18
CA CYS A 107 12.27 19.84 -0.51
C CYS A 107 12.19 19.34 0.94
N ILE A 108 11.18 19.78 1.68
CA ILE A 108 10.95 19.36 3.07
C ILE A 108 10.62 17.86 3.12
N THR A 109 9.71 17.41 2.26
CA THR A 109 9.30 15.99 2.21
C THR A 109 10.48 15.08 1.91
N TRP A 110 11.33 15.45 0.94
CA TRP A 110 12.53 14.70 0.58
C TRP A 110 13.55 14.67 1.73
N ARG A 111 13.83 15.82 2.34
CA ARG A 111 14.82 15.92 3.40
C ARG A 111 14.41 15.15 4.66
N LEU A 112 13.13 15.17 5.02
CA LEU A 112 12.60 14.34 6.10
C LEU A 112 12.69 12.84 5.75
N GLU A 113 12.38 12.41 4.52
CA GLU A 113 12.52 11.00 4.15
C GLU A 113 13.98 10.53 4.18
N LYS A 114 14.92 11.36 3.70
CA LYS A 114 16.36 11.10 3.76
C LYS A 114 16.86 10.97 5.19
N ALA A 115 16.40 11.84 6.08
CA ALA A 115 16.75 11.78 7.50
C ALA A 115 16.29 10.46 8.12
N LEU A 116 15.03 10.07 7.89
CA LEU A 116 14.48 8.82 8.43
C LEU A 116 15.05 7.57 7.75
N SER A 117 15.50 7.65 6.49
CA SER A 117 16.13 6.51 5.81
C SER A 117 17.51 6.18 6.37
N ASN A 118 18.18 7.17 6.94
CA ASN A 118 19.53 7.08 7.47
C ASN A 118 19.55 7.02 9.02
N LEU A 119 18.39 6.84 9.65
CA LEU A 119 18.27 6.69 11.10
C LEU A 119 19.00 5.41 11.56
N PRO A 120 19.98 5.49 12.47
CA PRO A 120 20.71 4.32 12.97
C PRO A 120 19.93 3.66 14.12
N TYR A 121 19.02 2.74 13.77
CA TYR A 121 18.21 2.02 14.75
C TYR A 121 19.04 1.25 15.79
N ASP A 122 20.25 0.82 15.43
CA ASP A 122 21.11 0.01 16.30
C ASP A 122 21.79 0.81 17.44
N LEU A 123 21.76 2.15 17.38
CA LEU A 123 22.41 3.04 18.35
C LEU A 123 21.48 3.59 19.45
N TYR A 124 20.17 3.42 19.28
CA TYR A 124 19.15 3.95 20.18
C TYR A 124 18.25 2.79 20.65
N ASP A 125 17.75 2.86 21.88
CA ASP A 125 16.80 1.86 22.40
C ASP A 125 15.38 2.16 21.87
N ILE A 126 15.25 2.19 20.54
CA ILE A 126 13.99 2.48 19.86
C ILE A 126 13.10 1.25 19.97
N SER A 127 11.90 1.42 20.52
CA SER A 127 10.92 0.36 20.63
C SER A 127 10.48 -0.13 19.25
N ASP A 128 10.14 -1.42 19.14
CA ASP A 128 9.58 -1.99 17.90
C ASP A 128 8.35 -1.17 17.43
N GLU A 129 7.57 -0.63 18.39
CA GLU A 129 6.40 0.22 18.15
C GLU A 129 6.77 1.57 17.52
N VAL A 130 7.77 2.27 18.03
CA VAL A 130 8.24 3.54 17.45
C VAL A 130 8.96 3.30 16.13
N GLY A 131 9.71 2.19 16.00
CA GLY A 131 10.31 1.79 14.73
C GLY A 131 9.27 1.59 13.61
N GLU A 132 8.14 0.94 13.90
CA GLU A 132 7.03 0.81 12.95
C GLU A 132 6.38 2.16 12.60
N GLN A 133 6.26 3.08 13.57
CA GLN A 133 5.73 4.43 13.32
C GLN A 133 6.66 5.26 12.42
N VAL A 134 7.97 5.15 12.62
CA VAL A 134 8.98 5.82 11.78
C VAL A 134 8.95 5.29 10.36
N GLU A 135 8.86 3.96 10.17
CA GLU A 135 8.77 3.37 8.83
C GLU A 135 7.43 3.73 8.15
N LEU A 136 6.34 3.87 8.90
CA LEU A 136 5.07 4.41 8.40
C LEU A 136 5.22 5.88 7.95
N ALA A 137 5.83 6.74 8.76
CA ALA A 137 6.07 8.14 8.42
C ALA A 137 6.95 8.26 7.17
N ARG A 138 8.01 7.44 7.08
CA ARG A 138 8.90 7.34 5.92
C ARG A 138 8.18 6.87 4.66
N SER A 139 7.35 5.83 4.75
CA SER A 139 6.51 5.35 3.63
C SER A 139 5.55 6.43 3.12
N GLN A 140 4.95 7.21 4.03
CA GLN A 140 4.08 8.34 3.67
C GLN A 140 4.85 9.49 3.00
N LEU A 141 6.06 9.82 3.48
CA LEU A 141 6.93 10.81 2.86
C LEU A 141 7.40 10.36 1.47
N ARG A 142 7.77 9.08 1.30
CA ARG A 142 8.18 8.50 0.01
C ARG A 142 7.07 8.56 -1.04
N ARG A 143 5.83 8.24 -0.67
CA ARG A 143 4.68 8.35 -1.57
C ARG A 143 4.34 9.79 -1.91
N ALA A 144 4.50 10.72 -0.96
CA ALA A 144 4.32 12.14 -1.24
C ALA A 144 5.36 12.63 -2.26
N MET A 145 6.62 12.18 -2.19
CA MET A 145 7.63 12.51 -3.21
C MET A 145 7.24 12.02 -4.61
N GLN A 146 6.64 10.83 -4.72
CA GLN A 146 6.21 10.28 -6.00
C GLN A 146 5.12 11.13 -6.69
N ARG A 147 4.28 11.85 -5.92
CA ARG A 147 3.26 12.77 -6.46
C ARG A 147 3.85 14.02 -7.14
N TYR A 148 5.09 14.34 -6.84
CA TYR A 148 5.73 15.59 -7.24
C TYR A 148 6.76 15.45 -8.36
N GLY A 149 7.05 14.23 -8.81
CA GLY A 149 8.05 13.92 -9.84
C GLY A 149 9.49 13.88 -9.31
N SER A 150 10.39 13.19 -10.03
CA SER A 150 11.80 13.05 -9.66
C SER A 150 12.63 14.24 -10.17
N LEU A 151 13.34 14.93 -9.27
CA LEU A 151 14.32 15.97 -9.58
C LEU A 151 15.65 15.65 -8.88
N ASN A 152 16.78 16.08 -9.47
CA ASN A 152 18.13 15.77 -8.97
C ASN A 152 18.36 16.22 -7.51
N SER A 153 19.00 15.37 -6.69
CA SER A 153 19.30 15.59 -5.26
C SER A 153 20.01 16.92 -4.97
N ASN A 154 20.86 17.39 -5.90
CA ASN A 154 21.60 18.65 -5.76
C ASN A 154 20.70 19.91 -5.78
N LYS A 155 19.50 19.84 -6.39
CA LYS A 155 18.53 20.96 -6.34
C LYS A 155 17.79 21.05 -5.00
N PHE A 156 17.55 19.91 -4.34
CA PHE A 156 16.91 19.86 -3.02
C PHE A 156 17.81 20.36 -1.89
N LEU A 157 19.12 20.15 -2.02
CA LEU A 157 20.12 20.67 -1.07
C LEU A 157 20.15 22.20 -1.05
N ASN A 158 20.07 22.84 -2.22
CA ASN A 158 20.13 24.29 -2.38
C ASN A 158 18.78 25.00 -2.20
N GLY A 159 17.66 24.31 -2.41
CA GLY A 159 16.31 24.91 -2.37
C GLY A 159 15.86 25.40 -0.99
N LEU A 160 16.47 24.91 0.10
CA LEU A 160 16.16 25.30 1.48
C LEU A 160 17.03 26.46 2.01
N SER A 161 17.94 26.96 1.16
CA SER A 161 18.90 28.03 1.48
C SER A 161 18.39 29.43 1.10
N GLU A 162 17.32 29.54 0.30
CA GLU A 162 16.77 30.82 -0.12
C GLU A 162 15.96 31.47 1.02
N PRO A 163 16.29 32.70 1.45
CA PRO A 163 15.44 33.43 2.39
C PRO A 163 14.10 33.77 1.74
N MET A 164 12.99 33.59 2.47
CA MET A 164 11.75 34.28 2.15
C MET A 164 11.96 35.77 2.49
N GLU A 165 12.51 36.53 1.54
CA GLU A 165 12.65 37.97 1.73
C GLU A 165 11.28 38.63 1.90
N ARG A 166 11.18 39.45 2.95
CA ARG A 166 10.23 40.54 3.02
C ARG A 166 10.78 41.61 2.08
N ASP A 167 10.08 41.88 0.98
CA ASP A 167 9.95 43.19 0.34
C ASP A 167 9.00 42.99 -0.87
N ALA A 168 7.79 43.53 -0.80
CA ALA A 168 7.44 44.92 -1.11
C ALA A 168 7.24 45.13 -2.62
N PHE A 169 6.07 45.67 -2.93
CA PHE A 169 5.67 46.24 -4.20
C PHE A 169 6.75 47.20 -4.73
N SER A 170 7.46 46.83 -5.79
CA SER A 170 8.04 47.81 -6.71
C SER A 170 8.30 47.21 -8.09
N ASN A 171 7.66 47.80 -9.09
CA ASN A 171 7.93 47.65 -10.52
C ASN A 171 9.41 47.93 -10.83
N VAL A 172 10.05 47.15 -11.72
CA VAL A 172 10.86 47.63 -12.88
C VAL A 172 11.03 46.48 -13.91
N LYS A 173 11.05 46.91 -15.18
CA LYS A 173 11.09 46.23 -16.48
C LYS A 173 12.42 45.51 -16.86
N ILE A 174 12.26 44.42 -17.61
CA ILE A 174 12.92 44.00 -18.89
C ILE A 174 14.47 43.88 -18.94
N LYS A 175 15.00 42.69 -19.27
CA LYS A 175 15.63 42.36 -20.59
C LYS A 175 16.11 40.91 -20.70
N ALA A 176 15.92 40.38 -21.91
CA ALA A 176 16.44 39.11 -22.42
C ALA A 176 17.94 39.22 -22.76
N GLU A 177 18.63 38.08 -22.80
CA GLU A 177 19.58 37.75 -23.87
C GLU A 177 20.03 36.28 -23.81
N GLU A 178 20.10 35.67 -25.00
CA GLU A 178 20.66 34.36 -25.35
C GLU A 178 22.20 34.40 -25.32
N GLU A 179 22.88 33.26 -25.12
CA GLU A 179 23.85 32.69 -26.08
C GLU A 179 24.72 31.53 -25.52
N LYS A 180 24.76 30.45 -26.33
CA LYS A 180 25.88 29.57 -26.77
C LYS A 180 26.83 28.86 -25.79
N LEU A 181 26.72 27.53 -25.83
CA LEU A 181 27.63 26.51 -26.43
C LEU A 181 29.17 26.50 -26.17
N GLU A 182 29.64 25.24 -26.02
CA GLU A 182 31.01 24.68 -26.14
C GLU A 182 31.93 24.83 -24.92
N GLY A 183 32.66 23.81 -24.43
CA GLY A 183 32.91 22.43 -24.84
C GLY A 183 33.95 21.78 -23.91
N ILE A 184 34.39 20.56 -24.27
CA ILE A 184 35.57 19.77 -23.81
C ILE A 184 35.31 18.54 -22.92
N SER A 185 35.37 17.39 -23.61
CA SER A 185 36.02 16.07 -23.39
C SER A 185 36.42 15.54 -22.00
N GLU A 186 35.99 14.29 -21.79
CA GLU A 186 36.72 13.09 -21.35
C GLU A 186 37.51 13.07 -20.02
N THR A 187 37.15 12.13 -19.15
CA THR A 187 37.95 10.90 -18.93
C THR A 187 37.19 9.83 -18.13
N VAL A 188 37.33 8.58 -18.58
CA VAL A 188 36.80 7.32 -18.01
C VAL A 188 37.95 6.57 -17.38
N VAL A 189 37.82 6.03 -16.15
CA VAL A 189 38.18 4.63 -15.76
C VAL A 189 37.69 4.31 -14.31
N PRO A 190 37.57 3.02 -13.89
CA PRO A 190 36.42 2.49 -13.14
C PRO A 190 36.80 1.84 -11.80
N PHE A 191 35.80 1.43 -11.00
CA PHE A 191 35.81 0.33 -9.99
C PHE A 191 34.46 0.45 -9.25
N GLY A 192 33.73 -0.56 -8.80
CA GLY A 192 33.84 -2.01 -8.73
C GLY A 192 32.54 -2.50 -8.07
N GLU A 193 32.13 -3.73 -8.37
CA GLU A 193 30.83 -4.31 -8.00
C GLU A 193 30.63 -4.51 -6.49
N GLU A 194 29.44 -4.18 -5.96
CA GLU A 194 28.89 -4.86 -4.78
C GLU A 194 27.41 -5.22 -4.96
N LYS A 195 27.13 -6.51 -4.80
CA LYS A 195 25.80 -7.14 -4.86
C LYS A 195 25.01 -6.84 -3.58
N LYS A 196 23.81 -6.27 -3.69
CA LYS A 196 22.81 -6.31 -2.61
C LYS A 196 21.53 -7.01 -3.05
N GLN A 197 21.29 -8.16 -2.40
CA GLN A 197 20.08 -8.97 -2.49
C GLN A 197 18.85 -8.18 -2.06
N LEU A 198 17.89 -8.05 -2.98
CA LEU A 198 16.60 -7.42 -2.73
C LEU A 198 15.66 -8.42 -2.04
N ARG A 199 15.32 -8.14 -0.76
CA ARG A 199 14.25 -8.83 -0.03
C ARG A 199 12.91 -8.60 -0.73
N LYS A 200 12.27 -9.68 -1.19
CA LYS A 200 10.89 -9.67 -1.68
C LYS A 200 9.94 -9.48 -0.51
N SER A 201 9.39 -8.29 -0.35
CA SER A 201 8.17 -8.09 0.45
C SER A 201 6.97 -8.54 -0.37
N SER A 202 6.29 -9.55 0.14
CA SER A 202 5.15 -10.23 -0.47
C SER A 202 3.93 -9.31 -0.60
N SER A 203 3.74 -8.72 -1.78
CA SER A 203 2.45 -8.15 -2.17
C SER A 203 1.53 -9.31 -2.61
N ILE A 204 0.61 -9.73 -1.75
CA ILE A 204 -0.46 -10.65 -2.14
C ILE A 204 -1.39 -9.86 -3.07
N SER A 205 -1.39 -10.21 -4.35
CA SER A 205 -2.22 -9.54 -5.36
C SER A 205 -3.71 -9.79 -5.08
N LEU A 206 -4.52 -8.73 -5.11
CA LEU A 206 -5.99 -8.80 -5.03
C LEU A 206 -6.59 -9.75 -6.10
N ALA A 207 -5.88 -9.94 -7.21
CA ALA A 207 -6.25 -10.90 -8.26
C ALA A 207 -6.19 -12.37 -7.79
N PHE A 208 -5.38 -12.70 -6.78
CA PHE A 208 -5.31 -14.05 -6.21
C PHE A 208 -6.57 -14.40 -5.40
N TYR A 209 -7.24 -13.39 -4.82
CA TYR A 209 -8.45 -13.60 -4.01
C TYR A 209 -9.74 -13.67 -4.84
N LEU A 210 -9.82 -12.94 -5.96
CA LEU A 210 -11.02 -12.89 -6.80
C LEU A 210 -11.12 -14.03 -7.82
N SER A 211 -10.05 -14.78 -8.05
CA SER A 211 -10.02 -15.85 -9.06
C SER A 211 -10.34 -17.26 -8.54
N LYS A 212 -10.61 -17.45 -7.24
CA LYS A 212 -10.78 -18.79 -6.65
C LYS A 212 -12.21 -19.36 -6.70
N ASP A 213 -13.17 -18.65 -7.29
CA ASP A 213 -14.59 -19.05 -7.32
C ASP A 213 -15.07 -19.56 -8.69
N ALA A 214 -14.17 -20.11 -9.52
CA ALA A 214 -14.55 -20.98 -10.63
C ALA A 214 -13.60 -22.18 -10.67
N ASP A 215 -14.17 -23.38 -10.72
CA ASP A 215 -13.52 -24.68 -10.89
C ASP A 215 -12.88 -25.34 -9.65
N THR A 216 -13.74 -25.73 -8.70
CA THR A 216 -13.47 -26.91 -7.85
C THR A 216 -14.03 -28.16 -8.53
N ASP A 217 -13.24 -28.77 -9.42
CA ASP A 217 -13.25 -30.24 -9.55
C ASP A 217 -12.01 -30.73 -10.31
N ARG A 218 -11.39 -31.79 -9.76
CA ARG A 218 -10.27 -32.59 -10.31
C ARG A 218 -8.84 -32.04 -10.12
N LEU A 219 -8.25 -32.39 -8.98
CA LEU A 219 -6.83 -32.74 -8.93
C LEU A 219 -6.66 -33.99 -8.08
N ASP A 220 -6.65 -35.15 -8.73
CA ASP A 220 -6.05 -36.35 -8.17
C ASP A 220 -5.53 -37.28 -9.28
N LYS A 221 -4.37 -37.88 -9.01
CA LYS A 221 -3.60 -38.92 -9.76
C LYS A 221 -2.39 -38.47 -10.62
N MET A 222 -1.25 -38.49 -9.92
CA MET A 222 -0.06 -39.35 -10.15
C MET A 222 0.79 -39.26 -11.43
N VAL A 223 2.08 -39.07 -11.15
CA VAL A 223 3.29 -39.41 -11.92
C VAL A 223 3.26 -40.84 -12.50
N THR A 224 3.57 -41.02 -13.79
CA THR A 224 4.57 -41.97 -14.37
C THR A 224 4.61 -41.93 -15.91
N LYS A 225 5.72 -42.44 -16.45
CA LYS A 225 6.33 -42.32 -17.79
C LYS A 225 5.61 -42.97 -19.00
N ASN A 226 5.81 -42.31 -20.15
CA ASN A 226 6.12 -42.74 -21.54
C ASN A 226 5.18 -43.59 -22.43
N THR A 227 5.13 -43.14 -23.71
CA THR A 227 4.76 -43.78 -25.00
C THR A 227 3.29 -44.23 -25.12
N ASP A 228 2.49 -43.79 -26.08
CA ASP A 228 2.67 -43.88 -27.54
C ASP A 228 1.69 -42.92 -28.28
N GLU A 229 1.94 -42.66 -29.56
CA GLU A 229 1.26 -41.70 -30.42
C GLU A 229 -0.22 -41.99 -30.69
N SER A 230 -1.09 -40.97 -30.59
CA SER A 230 -2.06 -40.60 -31.64
C SER A 230 -2.98 -39.44 -31.23
N LYS A 231 -3.09 -38.44 -32.13
CA LYS A 231 -3.97 -37.26 -32.14
C LYS A 231 -3.62 -36.10 -31.17
N LYS A 232 -2.58 -35.33 -31.54
CA LYS A 232 -2.30 -34.00 -30.96
C LYS A 232 -3.31 -32.97 -31.47
N SER A 233 -4.05 -32.33 -30.56
CA SER A 233 -4.56 -30.98 -30.77
C SER A 233 -3.39 -30.01 -30.57
N ASP A 234 -3.05 -29.24 -31.60
CA ASP A 234 -1.93 -28.29 -31.56
C ASP A 234 -2.07 -27.30 -30.40
N LYS A 235 -1.11 -27.35 -29.46
CA LYS A 235 -0.86 -26.23 -28.55
C LYS A 235 -0.17 -25.14 -29.35
N LEU A 236 -0.89 -24.06 -29.66
CA LEU A 236 -0.33 -22.84 -30.20
C LEU A 236 0.84 -22.36 -29.33
N THR A 237 2.05 -22.37 -29.89
CA THR A 237 3.26 -21.87 -29.21
C THR A 237 3.62 -20.52 -29.82
N ILE A 238 3.53 -19.45 -29.03
CA ILE A 238 3.84 -18.09 -29.48
C ILE A 238 5.37 -17.95 -29.67
N PRO A 239 5.87 -17.44 -30.81
CA PRO A 239 7.29 -17.15 -31.00
C PRO A 239 7.82 -16.17 -29.95
N VAL A 240 8.99 -16.46 -29.38
CA VAL A 240 9.58 -15.67 -28.28
C VAL A 240 9.85 -14.21 -28.70
N ASP A 241 10.15 -13.97 -29.97
CA ASP A 241 10.39 -12.63 -30.51
C ASP A 241 9.12 -11.75 -30.56
N PHE A 242 7.94 -12.36 -30.39
CA PHE A 242 6.66 -11.67 -30.34
C PHE A 242 6.22 -11.35 -28.90
N LEU A 243 6.94 -11.86 -27.90
CA LEU A 243 6.63 -11.66 -26.48
C LEU A 243 7.39 -10.45 -25.91
N CYS A 244 6.71 -9.66 -25.09
CA CYS A 244 7.32 -8.57 -24.36
C CYS A 244 8.23 -9.15 -23.27
N PRO A 245 9.52 -8.76 -23.18
CA PRO A 245 10.41 -9.28 -22.15
C PRO A 245 10.04 -8.94 -20.71
N VAL A 246 9.15 -7.95 -20.50
CA VAL A 246 8.68 -7.53 -19.16
C VAL A 246 7.44 -8.31 -18.72
N SER A 247 6.45 -8.44 -19.59
CA SER A 247 5.18 -9.11 -19.24
C SER A 247 5.15 -10.59 -19.63
N LEU A 248 6.04 -11.03 -20.53
CA LEU A 248 6.03 -12.35 -21.19
C LEU A 248 4.74 -12.62 -22.00
N GLU A 249 4.01 -11.55 -22.35
CA GLU A 249 2.79 -11.59 -23.16
C GLU A 249 3.07 -11.13 -24.60
N LEU A 250 2.21 -11.53 -25.55
CA LEU A 250 2.27 -11.09 -26.95
C LEU A 250 2.20 -9.55 -27.04
N MET A 251 3.17 -8.94 -27.72
CA MET A 251 3.23 -7.49 -27.91
C MET A 251 2.14 -7.01 -28.89
N LYS A 252 1.38 -5.98 -28.49
CA LYS A 252 0.35 -5.33 -29.29
C LYS A 252 0.86 -4.03 -29.91
N ASP A 253 1.63 -3.26 -29.16
CA ASP A 253 2.33 -2.06 -29.63
C ASP A 253 3.83 -2.17 -29.32
N PRO A 254 4.58 -2.94 -30.14
CA PRO A 254 6.01 -3.12 -29.95
C PRO A 254 6.75 -1.80 -30.19
N VAL A 255 7.56 -1.36 -29.23
CA VAL A 255 8.42 -0.18 -29.27
C VAL A 255 9.87 -0.53 -28.94
N ILE A 256 10.79 0.13 -29.62
CA ILE A 256 12.23 -0.02 -29.43
C ILE A 256 12.72 1.08 -28.49
N VAL A 257 13.50 0.70 -27.48
CA VAL A 257 14.24 1.62 -26.62
C VAL A 257 15.67 1.84 -27.15
N ALA A 258 16.38 2.83 -26.60
CA ALA A 258 17.75 3.20 -27.02
C ALA A 258 18.74 2.02 -27.13
N THR A 259 18.61 0.97 -26.29
CA THR A 259 19.48 -0.23 -26.36
C THR A 259 19.08 -1.22 -27.46
N GLY A 260 18.17 -0.86 -28.38
CA GLY A 260 17.70 -1.71 -29.48
C GLY A 260 16.74 -2.83 -29.09
N GLN A 261 16.35 -2.96 -27.82
CA GLN A 261 15.39 -3.98 -27.38
C GLN A 261 13.96 -3.53 -27.62
N THR A 262 13.09 -4.48 -27.98
CA THR A 262 11.67 -4.21 -28.22
C THR A 262 10.81 -4.67 -27.04
N TYR A 263 9.84 -3.84 -26.66
CA TYR A 263 8.89 -4.08 -25.58
C TYR A 263 7.50 -3.67 -26.00
N GLU A 264 6.48 -4.12 -25.27
CA GLU A 264 5.16 -3.50 -25.32
C GLU A 264 5.21 -2.09 -24.70
N ARG A 265 4.69 -1.08 -25.42
CA ARG A 265 4.76 0.34 -25.04
C ARG A 265 4.31 0.57 -23.61
N ALA A 266 3.16 0.02 -23.21
CA ALA A 266 2.60 0.28 -21.88
C ALA A 266 3.53 -0.17 -20.74
N TYR A 267 4.19 -1.32 -20.91
CA TYR A 267 5.06 -1.89 -19.88
C TYR A 267 6.40 -1.16 -19.78
N ILE A 268 7.00 -0.80 -20.92
CA ILE A 268 8.29 -0.07 -20.91
C ILE A 268 8.13 1.41 -20.55
N GLN A 269 7.02 2.04 -20.95
CA GLN A 269 6.71 3.41 -20.54
C GLN A 269 6.53 3.46 -19.02
N ARG A 270 5.74 2.54 -18.44
CA ARG A 270 5.59 2.43 -16.99
C ARG A 270 6.92 2.16 -16.27
N TRP A 271 7.80 1.33 -16.85
CA TRP A 271 9.12 1.08 -16.30
C TRP A 271 9.95 2.37 -16.20
N ILE A 272 9.94 3.20 -17.25
CA ILE A 272 10.61 4.50 -17.30
C ILE A 272 9.94 5.50 -16.34
N ASP A 273 8.62 5.56 -16.33
CA ASP A 273 7.83 6.47 -15.48
C ASP A 273 8.02 6.18 -13.99
N CYS A 274 8.33 4.92 -13.63
CA CYS A 274 8.74 4.53 -12.28
C CYS A 274 10.17 4.98 -11.91
N GLY A 275 10.85 5.73 -12.77
CA GLY A 275 12.19 6.29 -12.53
C GLY A 275 13.33 5.32 -12.84
N ASN A 276 13.07 4.19 -13.51
CA ASN A 276 14.13 3.26 -13.89
C ASN A 276 14.86 3.76 -15.14
N LEU A 277 16.18 3.95 -15.02
CA LEU A 277 17.03 4.47 -16.10
C LEU A 277 17.70 3.37 -16.93
N THR A 278 17.37 2.11 -16.70
CA THR A 278 18.00 0.94 -17.34
C THR A 278 17.01 0.16 -18.19
N CYS A 279 17.52 -0.52 -19.22
CA CYS A 279 16.76 -1.43 -20.05
C CYS A 279 16.43 -2.71 -19.26
N PRO A 280 15.15 -3.13 -19.14
CA PRO A 280 14.75 -4.28 -18.33
C PRO A 280 15.48 -5.59 -18.68
N LYS A 281 15.71 -5.84 -19.98
CA LYS A 281 16.30 -7.10 -20.46
C LYS A 281 17.83 -7.09 -20.45
N THR A 282 18.47 -6.00 -20.85
CA THR A 282 19.94 -5.93 -20.95
C THR A 282 20.62 -5.33 -19.72
N GLN A 283 19.84 -4.70 -18.83
CA GLN A 283 20.32 -3.96 -17.66
C GLN A 283 21.26 -2.79 -17.99
N GLN A 284 21.45 -2.47 -19.28
CA GLN A 284 22.23 -1.32 -19.74
C GLN A 284 21.46 -0.02 -19.50
N LYS A 285 22.17 1.06 -19.21
CA LYS A 285 21.58 2.40 -19.04
C LYS A 285 20.99 2.88 -20.37
N LEU A 286 19.78 3.40 -20.34
CA LEU A 286 19.14 4.01 -21.51
C LEU A 286 19.76 5.38 -21.76
N GLU A 287 20.36 5.58 -22.94
CA GLU A 287 20.91 6.88 -23.35
C GLU A 287 19.82 7.94 -23.50
N ASN A 288 18.63 7.52 -23.92
CA ASN A 288 17.43 8.35 -23.99
C ASN A 288 16.16 7.50 -23.77
N PHE A 289 15.05 8.17 -23.44
CA PHE A 289 13.76 7.54 -23.14
C PHE A 289 12.80 7.52 -24.34
N THR A 290 13.32 7.74 -25.55
CA THR A 290 12.49 7.76 -26.76
C THR A 290 12.00 6.35 -27.06
N LEU A 291 10.67 6.19 -27.16
CA LEU A 291 10.04 4.93 -27.52
C LEU A 291 9.67 4.93 -29.00
N THR A 292 10.58 4.39 -29.83
CA THR A 292 10.41 4.33 -31.28
C THR A 292 9.49 3.17 -31.65
N PRO A 293 8.33 3.40 -32.31
CA PRO A 293 7.44 2.30 -32.68
C PRO A 293 8.10 1.32 -33.67
N ASN A 294 7.99 0.02 -33.40
CA ASN A 294 8.50 -1.05 -34.27
C ASN A 294 7.37 -1.55 -35.21
N TYR A 295 7.14 -0.80 -36.29
CA TYR A 295 6.11 -1.08 -37.28
C TYR A 295 6.27 -2.45 -37.95
N VAL A 296 7.52 -2.89 -38.16
CA VAL A 296 7.84 -4.17 -38.80
C VAL A 296 7.41 -5.32 -37.90
N LEU A 297 7.83 -5.31 -36.63
CA LEU A 297 7.46 -6.37 -35.69
C LEU A 297 5.95 -6.40 -35.43
N ARG A 298 5.30 -5.23 -35.34
CA ARG A 298 3.84 -5.15 -35.22
C ARG A 298 3.13 -5.81 -36.40
N SER A 299 3.62 -5.61 -37.62
CA SER A 299 3.06 -6.23 -38.82
C SER A 299 3.26 -7.74 -38.86
N LEU A 300 4.43 -8.23 -38.40
CA LEU A 300 4.72 -9.66 -38.26
C LEU A 300 3.82 -10.34 -37.23
N ILE A 301 3.65 -9.72 -36.06
CA ILE A 301 2.78 -10.21 -34.99
C ILE A 301 1.32 -10.23 -35.44
N SER A 302 0.88 -9.21 -36.16
CA SER A 302 -0.48 -9.12 -36.71
C SER A 302 -0.76 -10.26 -37.71
N ARG A 303 0.19 -10.53 -38.61
CA ARG A 303 0.07 -11.63 -39.58
C ARG A 303 0.03 -12.99 -38.89
N TRP A 304 0.92 -13.22 -37.94
CA TRP A 304 0.97 -14.46 -37.17
C TRP A 304 -0.33 -14.71 -36.41
N CYS A 305 -0.94 -13.68 -35.82
CA CYS A 305 -2.23 -13.84 -35.14
C CYS A 305 -3.40 -14.12 -36.09
N ALA A 306 -3.40 -13.52 -37.28
CA ALA A 306 -4.41 -13.81 -38.31
C ALA A 306 -4.34 -15.26 -38.80
N GLU A 307 -3.14 -15.82 -38.94
CA GLU A 307 -2.92 -17.22 -39.33
C GLU A 307 -3.37 -18.22 -38.25
N HIS A 308 -3.43 -17.77 -36.99
CA HIS A 308 -3.65 -18.60 -35.81
C HIS A 308 -5.00 -18.36 -35.12
N ASN A 309 -5.92 -17.62 -35.75
CA ASN A 309 -7.25 -17.24 -35.23
C ASN A 309 -7.22 -16.57 -33.85
N ILE A 310 -6.15 -15.81 -33.56
CA ILE A 310 -6.04 -15.03 -32.32
C ILE A 310 -6.62 -13.64 -32.60
N GLU A 311 -7.78 -13.34 -32.00
CA GLU A 311 -8.40 -12.01 -32.08
C GLU A 311 -7.48 -10.95 -31.46
N GLN A 312 -6.87 -10.12 -32.31
CA GLN A 312 -6.15 -8.94 -31.84
C GLN A 312 -7.10 -7.73 -31.72
N PRO A 313 -7.06 -6.96 -30.62
CA PRO A 313 -7.69 -5.65 -30.55
C PRO A 313 -7.05 -4.73 -31.59
N ALA A 314 -7.83 -4.32 -32.58
CA ALA A 314 -7.33 -3.54 -33.70
C ALA A 314 -6.87 -2.12 -33.28
N GLY A 315 -5.54 -1.95 -33.18
CA GLY A 315 -4.79 -0.76 -33.58
C GLY A 315 -4.88 0.49 -32.70
N TYR A 316 -3.86 0.70 -31.88
CA TYR A 316 -3.40 2.04 -31.44
C TYR A 316 -2.70 2.71 -32.62
N ILE A 317 -3.43 3.44 -33.46
CA ILE A 317 -2.84 4.40 -34.40
C ILE A 317 -3.44 5.76 -34.08
N ASN A 318 -2.58 6.65 -33.58
CA ASN A 318 -2.84 8.04 -33.20
C ASN A 318 -3.96 8.27 -32.17
N GLY A 319 -3.55 8.73 -30.99
CA GLY A 319 -4.43 9.08 -29.89
C GLY A 319 -5.63 9.94 -30.35
N ARG A 320 -6.80 9.61 -29.79
CA ARG A 320 -8.10 10.34 -29.79
C ARG A 320 -9.28 9.77 -30.60
N ALA A 321 -9.17 8.64 -31.31
CA ALA A 321 -10.26 8.23 -32.22
C ALA A 321 -11.16 7.03 -31.80
N ARG A 322 -10.68 5.96 -31.14
CA ARG A 322 -11.53 4.74 -30.98
C ARG A 322 -12.36 4.62 -29.69
N ASN A 323 -11.98 5.22 -28.55
CA ASN A 323 -12.77 5.13 -27.31
C ASN A 323 -14.01 6.06 -27.27
N ARG A 324 -14.33 6.81 -28.33
CA ARG A 324 -15.50 7.71 -28.33
C ARG A 324 -16.83 6.94 -28.27
N GLY A 325 -16.91 5.76 -28.89
CA GLY A 325 -18.11 4.92 -28.89
C GLY A 325 -18.40 4.32 -27.52
N ASP A 326 -17.39 3.69 -26.91
CA ASP A 326 -17.56 3.10 -25.57
C ASP A 326 -17.76 4.17 -24.50
N MET A 327 -17.05 5.30 -24.59
CA MET A 327 -17.24 6.44 -23.68
C MET A 327 -18.63 7.09 -23.84
N SER A 328 -19.18 7.16 -25.06
CA SER A 328 -20.53 7.73 -25.25
C SER A 328 -21.61 6.81 -24.67
N VAL A 329 -21.48 5.50 -24.86
CA VAL A 329 -22.38 4.50 -24.26
C VAL A 329 -22.29 4.53 -22.73
N ILE A 330 -21.07 4.55 -22.17
CA ILE A 330 -20.86 4.65 -20.72
C ILE A 330 -21.43 5.97 -20.18
N LYS A 331 -21.20 7.11 -20.84
CA LYS A 331 -21.81 8.39 -20.43
C LYS A 331 -23.33 8.36 -20.47
N ALA A 332 -23.93 7.73 -21.47
CA ALA A 332 -25.38 7.56 -21.54
C ALA A 332 -25.90 6.70 -20.38
N LEU A 333 -25.20 5.62 -20.00
CA LEU A 333 -25.52 4.81 -18.83
C LEU A 333 -25.38 5.60 -17.53
N VAL A 334 -24.30 6.38 -17.37
CA VAL A 334 -24.09 7.24 -16.18
C VAL A 334 -25.19 8.29 -16.06
N HIS A 335 -25.64 8.87 -17.17
CA HIS A 335 -26.79 9.78 -17.15
C HIS A 335 -28.07 9.07 -16.67
N LYS A 336 -28.32 7.83 -17.14
CA LYS A 336 -29.47 7.02 -16.71
C LYS A 336 -29.43 6.63 -15.22
N LEU A 337 -28.25 6.54 -14.59
CA LEU A 337 -28.14 6.33 -13.14
C LEU A 337 -28.83 7.43 -12.32
N SER A 338 -28.96 8.63 -12.88
CA SER A 338 -29.63 9.77 -12.23
C SER A 338 -31.10 9.91 -12.65
N SER A 339 -31.67 8.92 -13.34
CA SER A 339 -33.08 8.95 -13.75
C SER A 339 -34.03 8.95 -12.54
N ARG A 340 -35.21 9.55 -12.73
CA ARG A 340 -36.32 9.46 -11.77
C ARG A 340 -36.97 8.07 -11.76
N SER A 341 -36.84 7.32 -12.86
CA SER A 341 -37.37 5.96 -12.96
C SER A 341 -36.47 4.96 -12.21
N VAL A 342 -37.03 4.27 -11.22
CA VAL A 342 -36.32 3.21 -10.47
C VAL A 342 -35.84 2.11 -11.42
N GLU A 343 -36.66 1.73 -12.39
CA GLU A 343 -36.34 0.67 -13.35
C GLU A 343 -35.19 1.06 -14.29
N GLU A 344 -35.17 2.31 -14.77
CA GLU A 344 -34.05 2.78 -15.60
C GLU A 344 -32.74 2.86 -14.81
N ARG A 345 -32.79 3.30 -13.56
CA ARG A 345 -31.62 3.30 -12.68
C ARG A 345 -31.12 1.88 -12.42
N ARG A 346 -32.02 0.95 -12.13
CA ARG A 346 -31.71 -0.47 -11.88
C ARG A 346 -31.03 -1.11 -13.08
N ASN A 347 -31.57 -0.90 -14.28
CA ASN A 347 -30.99 -1.43 -15.51
C ASN A 347 -29.64 -0.78 -15.82
N ALA A 348 -29.50 0.53 -15.62
CA ALA A 348 -28.24 1.22 -15.83
C ALA A 348 -27.13 0.76 -14.87
N VAL A 349 -27.43 0.58 -13.58
CA VAL A 349 -26.44 0.10 -12.61
C VAL A 349 -26.05 -1.37 -12.85
N SER A 350 -27.00 -2.21 -13.30
CA SER A 350 -26.73 -3.59 -13.69
C SER A 350 -25.77 -3.67 -14.88
N GLU A 351 -25.98 -2.81 -15.89
CA GLU A 351 -25.10 -2.76 -17.06
C GLU A 351 -23.69 -2.26 -16.69
N ILE A 352 -23.60 -1.23 -15.84
CA ILE A 352 -22.31 -0.72 -15.33
C ILE A 352 -21.59 -1.79 -14.48
N ARG A 353 -22.32 -2.59 -13.70
CA ARG A 353 -21.77 -3.75 -12.97
C ARG A 353 -21.14 -4.75 -13.93
N SER A 354 -21.85 -5.09 -15.01
CA SER A 354 -21.34 -5.98 -16.07
C SER A 354 -20.07 -5.42 -16.71
N LEU A 355 -20.08 -4.15 -17.14
CA LEU A 355 -18.94 -3.50 -17.79
C LEU A 355 -17.70 -3.43 -16.88
N SER A 356 -17.88 -3.04 -15.62
CA SER A 356 -16.79 -2.92 -14.64
C SER A 356 -16.14 -4.25 -14.27
N LYS A 357 -16.87 -5.38 -14.42
CA LYS A 357 -16.32 -6.72 -14.21
C LYS A 357 -15.37 -7.15 -15.33
N ARG A 358 -15.66 -6.76 -16.58
CA ARG A 358 -15.03 -7.32 -17.80
C ARG A 358 -13.59 -6.88 -18.04
N SER A 359 -13.23 -5.63 -17.74
CA SER A 359 -11.88 -5.14 -18.04
C SER A 359 -11.48 -3.96 -17.16
N THR A 360 -10.17 -3.75 -17.00
CA THR A 360 -9.61 -2.56 -16.33
C THR A 360 -9.92 -1.29 -17.12
N ASP A 361 -9.89 -1.33 -18.46
CA ASP A 361 -10.21 -0.18 -19.31
C ASP A 361 -11.64 0.32 -19.07
N ASN A 362 -12.62 -0.59 -18.93
CA ASN A 362 -13.99 -0.19 -18.60
C ASN A 362 -14.06 0.48 -17.23
N ARG A 363 -13.30 0.01 -16.23
CA ARG A 363 -13.25 0.64 -14.89
C ARG A 363 -12.69 2.06 -14.96
N ILE A 364 -11.72 2.31 -15.84
CA ILE A 364 -11.17 3.64 -16.11
C ILE A 364 -12.24 4.51 -16.76
N LEU A 365 -12.85 4.04 -17.87
CA LEU A 365 -13.85 4.80 -18.61
C LEU A 365 -15.09 5.14 -17.77
N ILE A 366 -15.56 4.20 -16.94
CA ILE A 366 -16.69 4.40 -16.02
C ILE A 366 -16.36 5.49 -14.97
N ALA A 367 -15.14 5.46 -14.41
CA ALA A 367 -14.69 6.48 -13.47
C ALA A 367 -14.55 7.86 -14.14
N GLU A 368 -13.93 7.93 -15.32
CA GLU A 368 -13.77 9.15 -16.12
C GLU A 368 -15.11 9.75 -16.59
N ALA A 369 -16.12 8.89 -16.81
CA ALA A 369 -17.48 9.32 -17.13
C ALA A 369 -18.22 9.93 -15.92
N GLY A 370 -17.61 9.94 -14.73
CA GLY A 370 -18.20 10.53 -13.51
C GLY A 370 -19.19 9.61 -12.80
N ALA A 371 -19.11 8.30 -13.00
CA ALA A 371 -20.05 7.37 -12.37
C ALA A 371 -19.89 7.27 -10.85
N ILE A 372 -18.67 7.45 -10.32
CA ILE A 372 -18.34 7.15 -8.91
C ILE A 372 -19.24 7.92 -7.92
N PRO A 373 -19.40 9.26 -7.99
CA PRO A 373 -20.27 9.98 -7.05
C PRO A 373 -21.74 9.52 -7.12
N VAL A 374 -22.22 9.21 -8.32
CA VAL A 374 -23.60 8.74 -8.52
C VAL A 374 -23.80 7.35 -7.92
N LEU A 375 -22.86 6.43 -8.17
CA LEU A 375 -22.86 5.09 -7.59
C LEU A 375 -22.79 5.12 -6.05
N VAL A 376 -21.98 6.01 -5.48
CA VAL A 376 -21.90 6.22 -4.03
C VAL A 376 -23.23 6.71 -3.45
N ASN A 377 -23.92 7.61 -4.15
CA ASN A 377 -25.26 8.06 -3.75
C ASN A 377 -26.29 6.91 -3.83
N LEU A 378 -26.17 6.01 -4.80
CA LEU A 378 -27.07 4.85 -4.93
C LEU A 378 -26.88 3.80 -3.82
N LEU A 379 -25.80 3.87 -3.02
CA LEU A 379 -25.62 2.99 -1.85
C LEU A 379 -26.69 3.23 -0.77
N THR A 380 -27.32 4.40 -0.75
CA THR A 380 -28.43 4.71 0.18
C THR A 380 -29.81 4.51 -0.45
N SER A 381 -29.90 3.86 -1.61
CA SER A 381 -31.17 3.54 -2.27
C SER A 381 -31.99 2.56 -1.43
N GLU A 382 -33.30 2.79 -1.35
CA GLU A 382 -34.27 1.84 -0.73
C GLU A 382 -34.52 0.62 -1.63
N ASP A 383 -34.27 0.72 -2.94
CA ASP A 383 -34.32 -0.42 -3.84
C ASP A 383 -33.11 -1.33 -3.62
N VAL A 384 -33.37 -2.51 -3.04
CA VAL A 384 -32.35 -3.52 -2.67
C VAL A 384 -31.47 -3.90 -3.85
N ALA A 385 -32.07 -4.20 -5.01
CA ALA A 385 -31.33 -4.58 -6.21
C ALA A 385 -30.41 -3.46 -6.71
N THR A 386 -30.85 -2.20 -6.64
CA THR A 386 -30.02 -1.04 -6.98
C THR A 386 -28.85 -0.89 -6.01
N GLN A 387 -29.09 -1.00 -4.69
CA GLN A 387 -28.04 -0.89 -3.67
C GLN A 387 -26.97 -2.00 -3.83
N GLU A 388 -27.39 -3.26 -4.02
CA GLU A 388 -26.52 -4.41 -4.24
C GLU A 388 -25.65 -4.24 -5.50
N ASN A 389 -26.27 -3.83 -6.61
CA ASN A 389 -25.53 -3.56 -7.84
C ASN A 389 -24.57 -2.38 -7.68
N ALA A 390 -24.97 -1.33 -6.97
CA ALA A 390 -24.13 -0.16 -6.72
C ALA A 390 -22.89 -0.52 -5.89
N ILE A 391 -23.04 -1.26 -4.78
CA ILE A 391 -21.87 -1.66 -3.97
C ILE A 391 -20.94 -2.59 -4.75
N THR A 392 -21.49 -3.47 -5.59
CA THR A 392 -20.67 -4.33 -6.45
C THR A 392 -19.93 -3.52 -7.53
N CYS A 393 -20.55 -2.48 -8.08
CA CYS A 393 -19.85 -1.57 -9.00
C CYS A 393 -18.69 -0.87 -8.29
N VAL A 394 -18.91 -0.33 -7.08
CA VAL A 394 -17.86 0.35 -6.32
C VAL A 394 -16.71 -0.62 -6.00
N LEU A 395 -17.00 -1.87 -5.63
CA LEU A 395 -16.01 -2.94 -5.46
C LEU A 395 -15.19 -3.17 -6.75
N ASN A 396 -15.87 -3.36 -7.88
CA ASN A 396 -15.19 -3.60 -9.15
C ASN A 396 -14.30 -2.42 -9.55
N LEU A 397 -14.78 -1.19 -9.34
CA LEU A 397 -14.02 0.02 -9.62
C LEU A 397 -12.82 0.17 -8.69
N SER A 398 -12.93 -0.23 -7.41
CA SER A 398 -11.84 -0.13 -6.43
C SER A 398 -10.69 -1.08 -6.72
N ILE A 399 -10.88 -2.13 -7.54
CA ILE A 399 -9.80 -3.03 -7.97
C ILE A 399 -8.68 -2.25 -8.69
N TYR A 400 -9.03 -1.18 -9.41
CA TYR A 400 -8.04 -0.29 -10.03
C TYR A 400 -7.55 0.77 -9.04
N ASP A 401 -6.24 0.85 -8.79
CA ASP A 401 -5.66 1.68 -7.73
C ASP A 401 -6.02 3.17 -7.85
N ASN A 402 -5.98 3.76 -9.05
CA ASN A 402 -6.28 5.18 -9.24
C ASN A 402 -7.74 5.54 -8.92
N ASN A 403 -8.65 4.57 -9.01
CA ASN A 403 -10.05 4.80 -8.66
C ASN A 403 -10.26 4.84 -7.13
N LYS A 404 -9.35 4.27 -6.32
CA LYS A 404 -9.50 4.25 -4.86
C LYS A 404 -9.53 5.65 -4.29
N GLU A 405 -8.65 6.55 -4.76
CA GLU A 405 -8.66 7.95 -4.32
C GLU A 405 -9.98 8.64 -4.70
N LEU A 406 -10.48 8.44 -5.92
CA LEU A 406 -11.77 8.99 -6.37
C LEU A 406 -12.95 8.51 -5.52
N ILE A 407 -12.98 7.22 -5.18
CA ILE A 407 -14.01 6.62 -4.31
C ILE A 407 -13.96 7.24 -2.90
N MET A 408 -12.75 7.43 -2.36
CA MET A 408 -12.57 8.08 -1.06
C MET A 408 -12.98 9.56 -1.08
N PHE A 409 -12.63 10.30 -2.14
CA PHE A 409 -13.04 11.70 -2.31
C PHE A 409 -14.54 11.87 -2.48
N ALA A 410 -15.24 10.89 -3.06
CA ALA A 410 -16.69 10.88 -3.15
C ALA A 410 -17.39 10.63 -1.79
N GLY A 411 -16.64 10.46 -0.69
CA GLY A 411 -17.22 10.26 0.64
C GLY A 411 -17.83 8.87 0.85
N ALA A 412 -17.41 7.87 0.07
CA ALA A 412 -18.06 6.56 0.02
C ALA A 412 -18.07 5.78 1.34
N VAL A 413 -17.09 6.01 2.22
CA VAL A 413 -16.86 5.18 3.42
C VAL A 413 -18.10 5.10 4.31
N THR A 414 -18.78 6.21 4.57
CA THR A 414 -19.97 6.23 5.45
C THR A 414 -21.10 5.38 4.86
N SER A 415 -21.38 5.54 3.56
CA SER A 415 -22.42 4.78 2.87
C SER A 415 -22.08 3.29 2.77
N ILE A 416 -20.81 2.94 2.51
CA ILE A 416 -20.35 1.55 2.50
C ILE A 416 -20.53 0.91 3.89
N VAL A 417 -20.22 1.63 4.96
CA VAL A 417 -20.43 1.15 6.34
C VAL A 417 -21.92 0.97 6.65
N GLN A 418 -22.80 1.83 6.14
CA GLN A 418 -24.24 1.64 6.27
C GLN A 418 -24.72 0.36 5.56
N VAL A 419 -24.26 0.12 4.34
CA VAL A 419 -24.55 -1.13 3.59
C VAL A 419 -24.02 -2.35 4.36
N LEU A 420 -22.81 -2.26 4.92
CA LEU A 420 -22.23 -3.35 5.72
C LEU A 420 -23.07 -3.69 6.98
N ARG A 421 -23.77 -2.71 7.56
CA ARG A 421 -24.60 -2.89 8.76
C ARG A 421 -25.99 -3.43 8.45
N ALA A 422 -26.63 -2.91 7.40
CA ALA A 422 -28.07 -3.10 7.19
C ALA A 422 -28.44 -3.66 5.81
N GLY A 423 -27.48 -3.88 4.92
CA GLY A 423 -27.72 -4.47 3.61
C GLY A 423 -28.04 -5.97 3.68
N THR A 424 -28.39 -6.54 2.54
CA THR A 424 -28.49 -8.00 2.38
C THR A 424 -27.15 -8.68 2.61
N MET A 425 -27.14 -10.00 2.82
CA MET A 425 -25.88 -10.73 3.01
C MET A 425 -24.89 -10.53 1.86
N GLU A 426 -25.35 -10.57 0.60
CA GLU A 426 -24.50 -10.27 -0.57
C GLU A 426 -23.96 -8.83 -0.53
N ALA A 427 -24.82 -7.84 -0.21
CA ALA A 427 -24.39 -6.45 -0.11
C ALA A 427 -23.35 -6.23 0.99
N ARG A 428 -23.53 -6.89 2.15
CA ARG A 428 -22.61 -6.83 3.30
C ARG A 428 -21.27 -7.47 2.97
N GLU A 429 -21.26 -8.62 2.31
CA GLU A 429 -20.05 -9.27 1.78
C GLU A 429 -19.28 -8.35 0.83
N ASN A 430 -19.98 -7.81 -0.18
CA ASN A 430 -19.37 -6.90 -1.16
C ASN A 430 -18.89 -5.60 -0.49
N ALA A 431 -19.59 -5.09 0.54
CA ALA A 431 -19.14 -3.95 1.32
C ALA A 431 -17.85 -4.23 2.10
N ALA A 432 -17.74 -5.41 2.75
CA ALA A 432 -16.52 -5.83 3.42
C ALA A 432 -15.34 -5.96 2.45
N ALA A 433 -15.56 -6.59 1.29
CA ALA A 433 -14.55 -6.69 0.23
C ALA A 433 -14.13 -5.31 -0.32
N THR A 434 -15.06 -4.36 -0.43
CA THR A 434 -14.78 -2.99 -0.87
C THR A 434 -13.90 -2.27 0.15
N LEU A 435 -14.23 -2.37 1.44
CA LEU A 435 -13.43 -1.79 2.51
C LEU A 435 -12.02 -2.39 2.57
N PHE A 436 -11.90 -3.71 2.38
CA PHE A 436 -10.60 -4.36 2.22
C PHE A 436 -9.81 -3.74 1.07
N SER A 437 -10.39 -3.69 -0.14
CA SER A 437 -9.75 -3.14 -1.33
C SER A 437 -9.27 -1.70 -1.12
N LEU A 438 -10.12 -0.84 -0.55
CA LEU A 438 -9.77 0.56 -0.25
C LEU A 438 -8.67 0.67 0.82
N SER A 439 -8.68 -0.20 1.83
CA SER A 439 -7.70 -0.21 2.91
C SER A 439 -6.29 -0.66 2.50
N LEU A 440 -6.12 -1.21 1.28
CA LEU A 440 -4.80 -1.54 0.73
C LEU A 440 -3.92 -0.29 0.62
N ALA A 441 -4.51 0.90 0.44
CA ALA A 441 -3.81 2.17 0.66
C ALA A 441 -3.75 2.50 2.16
N ASP A 442 -2.55 2.68 2.71
CA ASP A 442 -2.36 2.87 4.16
C ASP A 442 -3.09 4.11 4.71
N GLU A 443 -3.16 5.19 3.94
CA GLU A 443 -3.85 6.43 4.31
C GLU A 443 -5.34 6.17 4.59
N ASN A 444 -5.94 5.24 3.84
CA ASN A 444 -7.35 4.91 3.98
C ASN A 444 -7.63 4.12 5.26
N LYS A 445 -6.65 3.39 5.81
CA LYS A 445 -6.83 2.59 7.04
C LYS A 445 -7.26 3.45 8.23
N ILE A 446 -6.75 4.68 8.32
CA ILE A 446 -7.07 5.63 9.39
C ILE A 446 -8.54 6.08 9.30
N ILE A 447 -8.95 6.49 8.10
CA ILE A 447 -10.30 7.00 7.81
C ILE A 447 -11.33 5.88 7.97
N ILE A 448 -11.09 4.72 7.37
CA ILE A 448 -11.98 3.56 7.45
C ILE A 448 -12.08 3.04 8.88
N GLY A 449 -10.97 2.99 9.61
CA GLY A 449 -11.01 2.60 11.02
C GLY A 449 -11.81 3.55 11.90
N GLY A 450 -11.83 4.85 11.55
CA GLY A 450 -12.52 5.90 12.31
C GLY A 450 -14.01 6.04 11.99
N SER A 451 -14.49 5.42 10.92
CA SER A 451 -15.87 5.56 10.45
C SER A 451 -16.88 4.61 11.12
N GLY A 452 -16.41 3.77 12.06
CA GLY A 452 -17.23 2.72 12.65
C GLY A 452 -17.41 1.49 11.75
N ALA A 453 -16.53 1.30 10.76
CA ALA A 453 -16.46 0.08 9.96
C ALA A 453 -16.10 -1.16 10.79
N ILE A 454 -15.15 -1.00 11.73
CA ILE A 454 -14.61 -2.14 12.51
C ILE A 454 -15.71 -2.89 13.28
N PRO A 455 -16.60 -2.26 14.07
CA PRO A 455 -17.71 -2.97 14.72
C PRO A 455 -18.61 -3.74 13.75
N ALA A 456 -18.92 -3.16 12.58
CA ALA A 456 -19.77 -3.80 11.58
C ALA A 456 -19.08 -5.00 10.91
N LEU A 457 -17.75 -4.92 10.73
CA LEU A 457 -16.95 -6.04 10.24
C LEU A 457 -16.86 -7.16 11.30
N VAL A 458 -16.76 -6.82 12.59
CA VAL A 458 -16.78 -7.83 13.68
C VAL A 458 -18.13 -8.54 13.73
N ASP A 459 -19.23 -7.82 13.59
CA ASP A 459 -20.56 -8.46 13.49
C ASP A 459 -20.66 -9.42 12.29
N LEU A 460 -20.17 -9.01 11.11
CA LEU A 460 -20.14 -9.89 9.93
C LEU A 460 -19.21 -11.10 10.13
N LEU A 461 -18.12 -10.95 10.88
CA LEU A 461 -17.21 -12.04 11.24
C LEU A 461 -17.90 -13.09 12.13
N GLU A 462 -18.78 -12.67 13.04
CA GLU A 462 -19.50 -13.57 13.93
C GLU A 462 -20.71 -14.22 13.25
N ASN A 463 -21.51 -13.41 12.56
CA ASN A 463 -22.87 -13.75 12.12
C ASN A 463 -22.99 -13.92 10.59
N GLY A 464 -21.92 -13.72 9.84
CA GLY A 464 -21.91 -13.82 8.38
C GLY A 464 -21.97 -15.24 7.82
N THR A 465 -22.17 -15.33 6.50
CA THR A 465 -21.94 -16.56 5.73
C THR A 465 -20.45 -16.93 5.74
N PRO A 466 -20.04 -18.14 5.34
CA PRO A 466 -18.61 -18.46 5.21
C PRO A 466 -17.81 -17.45 4.36
N ARG A 467 -18.43 -16.93 3.28
CA ARG A 467 -17.85 -15.86 2.46
C ARG A 467 -17.76 -14.55 3.24
N GLY A 468 -18.85 -14.12 3.87
CA GLY A 468 -18.90 -12.89 4.66
C GLY A 468 -17.89 -12.86 5.80
N LYS A 469 -17.73 -13.99 6.50
CA LYS A 469 -16.72 -14.12 7.56
C LYS A 469 -15.30 -13.97 7.01
N LYS A 470 -15.01 -14.56 5.84
CA LYS A 470 -13.71 -14.47 5.19
C LYS A 470 -13.41 -13.05 4.69
N ASP A 471 -14.38 -12.40 4.07
CA ASP A 471 -14.25 -11.01 3.60
C ASP A 471 -14.05 -10.07 4.80
N ALA A 472 -14.83 -10.25 5.88
CA ALA A 472 -14.68 -9.51 7.12
C ALA A 472 -13.31 -9.72 7.78
N ALA A 473 -12.86 -10.97 7.89
CA ALA A 473 -11.56 -11.31 8.45
C ALA A 473 -10.41 -10.65 7.67
N THR A 474 -10.48 -10.69 6.34
CA THR A 474 -9.45 -10.11 5.46
C THR A 474 -9.41 -8.58 5.59
N ALA A 475 -10.59 -7.93 5.64
CA ALA A 475 -10.70 -6.49 5.88
C ALA A 475 -10.15 -6.11 7.27
N LEU A 476 -10.54 -6.83 8.31
CA LEU A 476 -10.10 -6.61 9.69
C LEU A 476 -8.60 -6.79 9.85
N PHE A 477 -8.02 -7.84 9.27
CA PHE A 477 -6.58 -8.08 9.24
C PHE A 477 -5.85 -6.85 8.69
N ASN A 478 -6.22 -6.41 7.48
CA ASN A 478 -5.52 -5.32 6.82
C ASN A 478 -5.73 -3.97 7.52
N LEU A 479 -6.92 -3.71 8.07
CA LEU A 479 -7.18 -2.50 8.87
C LEU A 479 -6.39 -2.48 10.17
N CYS A 480 -6.21 -3.64 10.83
CA CYS A 480 -5.50 -3.76 12.11
C CYS A 480 -3.97 -3.78 11.97
N ILE A 481 -3.43 -3.86 10.74
CA ILE A 481 -2.00 -3.57 10.52
C ILE A 481 -1.68 -2.16 11.04
N TYR A 482 -2.60 -1.21 10.89
CA TYR A 482 -2.48 0.11 11.49
C TYR A 482 -2.73 0.06 13.00
N GLN A 483 -1.74 0.48 13.80
CA GLN A 483 -1.76 0.41 15.26
C GLN A 483 -2.99 1.08 15.88
N GLY A 484 -3.39 2.26 15.39
CA GLY A 484 -4.55 3.00 15.91
C GLY A 484 -5.90 2.28 15.75
N ASN A 485 -5.97 1.24 14.91
CA ASN A 485 -7.17 0.43 14.73
C ASN A 485 -7.23 -0.78 15.66
N LYS A 486 -6.12 -1.22 16.25
CA LYS A 486 -6.10 -2.39 17.14
C LYS A 486 -6.95 -2.17 18.38
N GLY A 487 -6.79 -1.03 19.05
CA GLY A 487 -7.64 -0.66 20.20
C GLY A 487 -9.11 -0.45 19.83
N ARG A 488 -9.40 -0.03 18.59
CA ARG A 488 -10.79 0.04 18.08
C ARG A 488 -11.38 -1.35 17.89
N ALA A 489 -10.61 -2.29 17.35
CA ALA A 489 -11.03 -3.68 17.16
C ALA A 489 -11.26 -4.41 18.49
N VAL A 490 -10.40 -4.19 19.48
CA VAL A 490 -10.59 -4.74 20.84
C VAL A 490 -11.89 -4.24 21.46
N ARG A 491 -12.14 -2.92 21.43
CA ARG A 491 -13.40 -2.34 21.94
C ARG A 491 -14.63 -2.83 21.20
N ALA A 492 -14.48 -3.18 19.92
CA ALA A 492 -15.54 -3.74 19.10
C ALA A 492 -15.82 -5.24 19.39
N GLY A 493 -15.08 -5.89 20.30
CA GLY A 493 -15.31 -7.29 20.66
C GLY A 493 -14.65 -8.30 19.73
N ILE A 494 -13.62 -7.90 18.96
CA ILE A 494 -12.98 -8.82 18.00
C ILE A 494 -12.35 -10.05 18.67
N VAL A 495 -11.83 -9.92 19.91
CA VAL A 495 -11.12 -11.02 20.58
C VAL A 495 -12.05 -12.19 20.88
N PRO A 496 -13.19 -12.02 21.60
CA PRO A 496 -14.17 -13.10 21.76
C PRO A 496 -14.59 -13.77 20.44
N ALA A 497 -14.82 -12.99 19.38
CA ALA A 497 -15.17 -13.50 18.06
C ALA A 497 -14.10 -14.47 17.52
N LEU A 498 -12.83 -14.05 17.55
CA LEU A 498 -11.71 -14.85 17.07
C LEU A 498 -11.49 -16.10 17.91
N VAL A 499 -11.65 -16.02 19.23
CA VAL A 499 -11.52 -17.20 20.13
C VAL A 499 -12.60 -18.23 19.85
N LYS A 500 -13.85 -17.78 19.66
CA LYS A 500 -14.95 -18.67 19.25
C LYS A 500 -14.63 -19.36 17.92
N MET A 501 -14.03 -18.66 16.96
CA MET A 501 -13.60 -19.24 15.68
C MET A 501 -12.47 -20.27 15.83
N LEU A 502 -11.55 -20.10 16.79
CA LEU A 502 -10.51 -21.10 17.06
C LEU A 502 -11.11 -22.41 17.61
N SER A 503 -12.17 -22.31 18.41
CA SER A 503 -12.82 -23.43 19.08
C SER A 503 -13.97 -24.07 18.30
N ASP A 504 -14.35 -23.51 17.15
CA ASP A 504 -15.43 -24.06 16.34
C ASP A 504 -15.07 -25.46 15.81
N SER A 505 -16.00 -26.39 15.93
CA SER A 505 -15.87 -27.78 15.47
C SER A 505 -16.48 -28.00 14.08
N SER A 506 -16.99 -26.93 13.45
CA SER A 506 -17.58 -26.98 12.11
C SER A 506 -16.54 -27.26 11.01
N SER A 507 -17.02 -27.81 9.88
CA SER A 507 -16.20 -28.09 8.69
C SER A 507 -15.59 -26.84 8.03
N HIS A 508 -16.10 -25.65 8.35
CA HIS A 508 -15.63 -24.36 7.84
C HIS A 508 -14.76 -23.62 8.88
N ARG A 509 -13.91 -24.36 9.57
CA ARG A 509 -13.07 -23.84 10.66
C ARG A 509 -12.08 -22.79 10.14
N MET A 510 -12.29 -21.53 10.50
CA MET A 510 -11.46 -20.39 10.08
C MET A 510 -10.28 -20.14 11.03
N VAL A 511 -9.51 -21.20 11.32
CA VAL A 511 -8.37 -21.13 12.27
C VAL A 511 -7.27 -20.22 11.73
N ASP A 512 -6.98 -20.30 10.44
CA ASP A 512 -5.92 -19.54 9.78
C ASP A 512 -6.17 -18.03 9.90
N GLU A 513 -7.38 -17.60 9.53
CA GLU A 513 -7.82 -16.22 9.64
C GLU A 513 -7.84 -15.74 11.09
N ALA A 514 -8.35 -16.55 12.02
CA ALA A 514 -8.39 -16.19 13.43
C ALA A 514 -6.98 -15.98 14.01
N LEU A 515 -6.05 -16.91 13.75
CA LEU A 515 -4.67 -16.82 14.22
C LEU A 515 -3.92 -15.65 13.59
N THR A 516 -4.12 -15.39 12.29
CA THR A 516 -3.45 -14.27 11.62
C THR A 516 -3.88 -12.93 12.21
N ILE A 517 -5.17 -12.72 12.44
CA ILE A 517 -5.66 -11.49 13.08
C ILE A 517 -5.17 -11.41 14.54
N LEU A 518 -5.27 -12.49 15.32
CA LEU A 518 -4.75 -12.52 16.69
C LEU A 518 -3.26 -12.20 16.74
N SER A 519 -2.45 -12.67 15.78
CA SER A 519 -1.02 -12.36 15.73
C SER A 519 -0.74 -10.88 15.50
N VAL A 520 -1.54 -10.21 14.67
CA VAL A 520 -1.45 -8.76 14.44
C VAL A 520 -1.88 -7.99 15.68
N LEU A 521 -2.99 -8.40 16.31
CA LEU A 521 -3.51 -7.76 17.53
C LEU A 521 -2.57 -7.95 18.73
N ALA A 522 -1.92 -9.10 18.85
CA ALA A 522 -1.05 -9.45 19.96
C ALA A 522 0.19 -8.54 20.11
N SER A 523 0.42 -7.57 19.24
CA SER A 523 1.44 -6.52 19.44
C SER A 523 0.92 -5.31 20.24
N ASN A 524 -0.39 -5.14 20.41
CA ASN A 524 -0.99 -4.06 21.19
C ASN A 524 -1.28 -4.50 22.64
N LEU A 525 -0.99 -3.64 23.63
CA LEU A 525 -1.13 -3.99 25.06
C LEU A 525 -2.57 -4.31 25.48
N ASP A 526 -3.55 -3.50 25.07
CA ASP A 526 -4.96 -3.74 25.38
C ASP A 526 -5.46 -5.05 24.76
N ALA A 527 -5.02 -5.31 23.52
CA ALA A 527 -5.31 -6.55 22.83
C ALA A 527 -4.67 -7.76 23.53
N LYS A 528 -3.42 -7.68 23.99
CA LYS A 528 -2.77 -8.74 24.78
C LYS A 528 -3.58 -9.04 26.04
N ALA A 529 -3.99 -8.02 26.78
CA ALA A 529 -4.80 -8.19 27.99
C ALA A 529 -6.15 -8.85 27.68
N ALA A 530 -6.83 -8.41 26.63
CA ALA A 530 -8.09 -9.00 26.18
C ALA A 530 -7.94 -10.46 25.74
N ILE A 531 -6.87 -10.79 24.99
CA ILE A 531 -6.56 -12.15 24.53
C ILE A 531 -6.34 -13.07 25.73
N VAL A 532 -5.53 -12.66 26.71
CA VAL A 532 -5.31 -13.44 27.94
C VAL A 532 -6.61 -13.65 28.71
N LYS A 533 -7.41 -12.58 28.89
CA LYS A 533 -8.70 -12.64 29.59
C LYS A 533 -9.69 -13.60 28.93
N ALA A 534 -9.59 -13.79 27.61
CA ALA A 534 -10.42 -14.70 26.84
C ALA A 534 -9.98 -16.18 26.93
N ASN A 535 -9.06 -16.53 27.84
CA ASN A 535 -8.57 -17.88 28.09
C ASN A 535 -8.06 -18.59 26.82
N THR A 536 -7.26 -17.89 26.01
CA THR A 536 -6.79 -18.40 24.71
C THR A 536 -5.63 -19.38 24.80
N LEU A 537 -4.92 -19.45 25.93
CA LEU A 537 -3.70 -20.25 26.06
C LEU A 537 -3.92 -21.75 25.76
N PRO A 538 -4.95 -22.42 26.31
CA PRO A 538 -5.20 -23.83 26.00
C PRO A 538 -5.48 -24.07 24.51
N ALA A 539 -6.26 -23.18 23.87
CA ALA A 539 -6.58 -23.29 22.45
C ALA A 539 -5.32 -23.14 21.57
N LEU A 540 -4.44 -22.19 21.89
CA LEU A 540 -3.17 -21.99 21.18
C LEU A 540 -2.22 -23.18 21.34
N ILE A 541 -2.18 -23.81 22.51
CA ILE A 541 -1.35 -24.99 22.76
C ILE A 541 -1.91 -26.21 22.00
N GLY A 542 -3.23 -26.41 21.98
CA GLY A 542 -3.86 -27.45 21.17
C GLY A 542 -3.54 -27.28 19.67
N ILE A 543 -3.60 -26.04 19.16
CA ILE A 543 -3.20 -25.74 17.77
C ILE A 543 -1.70 -25.98 17.55
N LEU A 544 -0.86 -25.70 18.54
CA LEU A 544 0.57 -25.98 18.45
C LEU A 544 0.86 -27.49 18.34
N GLN A 545 0.01 -28.34 18.93
CA GLN A 545 0.10 -29.80 18.89
C GLN A 545 -0.42 -30.38 17.56
N THR A 546 -1.60 -29.94 17.10
CA THR A 546 -2.32 -30.61 16.00
C THR A 546 -2.45 -29.79 14.73
N GLY A 547 -2.01 -28.52 14.74
CA GLY A 547 -2.18 -27.59 13.63
C GLY A 547 -1.20 -27.83 12.48
N GLN A 548 -1.51 -27.26 11.31
CA GLN A 548 -0.59 -27.25 10.18
C GLN A 548 0.59 -26.30 10.45
N ALA A 549 1.67 -26.40 9.64
CA ALA A 549 2.90 -25.64 9.85
C ALA A 549 2.67 -24.13 10.06
N ARG A 550 1.79 -23.51 9.26
CA ARG A 550 1.44 -22.08 9.38
C ARG A 550 0.65 -21.76 10.65
N ASN A 551 -0.25 -22.64 11.09
CA ASN A 551 -1.01 -22.44 12.33
C ASN A 551 -0.09 -22.55 13.54
N ARG A 552 0.80 -23.55 13.56
CA ARG A 552 1.77 -23.76 14.64
C ARG A 552 2.71 -22.57 14.77
N GLU A 553 3.20 -22.04 13.65
CA GLU A 553 4.01 -20.82 13.62
C GLU A 553 3.26 -19.62 14.22
N ASN A 554 2.02 -19.36 13.76
CA ASN A 554 1.24 -18.24 14.27
C ASN A 554 0.88 -18.40 15.76
N ALA A 555 0.55 -19.63 16.19
CA ALA A 555 0.27 -19.93 17.59
C ALA A 555 1.51 -19.67 18.47
N ALA A 556 2.70 -20.14 18.04
CA ALA A 556 3.95 -19.85 18.74
C ALA A 556 4.26 -18.34 18.78
N ALA A 557 4.00 -17.61 17.70
CA ALA A 557 4.19 -16.16 17.67
C ALA A 557 3.26 -15.41 18.65
N ILE A 558 1.99 -15.81 18.73
CA ILE A 558 1.04 -15.24 19.71
C ILE A 558 1.50 -15.59 21.13
N LEU A 559 1.80 -16.86 21.43
CA LEU A 559 2.26 -17.30 22.75
C LEU A 559 3.52 -16.53 23.18
N LEU A 560 4.50 -16.39 22.29
CA LEU A 560 5.70 -15.60 22.56
C LEU A 560 5.36 -14.15 22.90
N SER A 561 4.46 -13.51 22.14
CA SER A 561 4.07 -12.12 22.40
C SER A 561 3.35 -11.94 23.74
N LEU A 562 2.55 -12.92 24.14
CA LEU A 562 1.82 -12.91 25.42
C LEU A 562 2.72 -13.19 26.62
N CYS A 563 3.80 -13.96 26.44
CA CYS A 563 4.63 -14.48 27.54
C CYS A 563 6.01 -13.80 27.68
N LYS A 564 6.49 -13.03 26.69
CA LYS A 564 7.86 -12.46 26.64
C LYS A 564 8.30 -11.73 27.93
N ARG A 565 7.36 -11.17 28.69
CA ARG A 565 7.63 -10.40 29.92
C ARG A 565 6.75 -10.85 31.10
N ASP A 566 6.27 -12.09 31.09
CA ASP A 566 5.36 -12.61 32.11
C ASP A 566 5.73 -14.03 32.51
N THR A 567 6.45 -14.14 33.64
CA THR A 567 6.95 -15.40 34.18
C THR A 567 5.81 -16.34 34.61
N GLU A 568 4.71 -15.82 35.16
CA GLU A 568 3.57 -16.64 35.55
C GLU A 568 2.91 -17.31 34.34
N LYS A 569 2.75 -16.55 33.23
CA LYS A 569 2.25 -17.09 31.97
C LYS A 569 3.21 -18.11 31.36
N LEU A 570 4.52 -17.88 31.42
CA LEU A 570 5.53 -18.86 30.98
C LEU A 570 5.37 -20.18 31.76
N VAL A 571 5.27 -20.13 33.08
CA VAL A 571 5.04 -21.32 33.91
C VAL A 571 3.71 -21.98 33.57
N SER A 572 2.64 -21.20 33.33
CA SER A 572 1.33 -21.69 32.95
C SER A 572 1.36 -22.47 31.61
N ILE A 573 1.95 -21.90 30.55
CA ILE A 573 2.03 -22.62 29.25
C ILE A 573 2.92 -23.86 29.35
N GLY A 574 3.94 -23.84 30.21
CA GLY A 574 4.76 -25.01 30.52
C GLY A 574 3.94 -26.14 31.14
N ARG A 575 3.14 -25.83 32.17
CA ARG A 575 2.21 -26.78 32.82
C ARG A 575 1.13 -27.29 31.87
N LEU A 576 0.68 -26.47 30.92
CA LEU A 576 -0.27 -26.84 29.88
C LEU A 576 0.35 -27.69 28.76
N GLY A 577 1.64 -28.04 28.83
CA GLY A 577 2.29 -28.97 27.89
C GLY A 577 2.79 -28.33 26.60
N ALA A 578 3.11 -27.03 26.60
CA ALA A 578 3.65 -26.35 25.41
C ALA A 578 5.06 -26.81 25.01
N VAL A 579 5.84 -27.41 25.92
CA VAL A 579 7.26 -27.71 25.72
C VAL A 579 7.53 -28.67 24.56
N VAL A 580 6.86 -29.83 24.52
CA VAL A 580 7.09 -30.85 23.48
C VAL A 580 6.73 -30.33 22.08
N PRO A 581 5.55 -29.70 21.87
CA PRO A 581 5.20 -29.12 20.57
C PRO A 581 6.11 -27.98 20.12
N LEU A 582 6.68 -27.20 21.05
CA LEU A 582 7.67 -26.16 20.74
C LEU A 582 9.00 -26.78 20.30
N MET A 583 9.48 -27.85 20.95
CA MET A 583 10.69 -28.56 20.53
C MET A 583 10.56 -29.16 19.13
N ASP A 584 9.40 -29.76 18.84
CA ASP A 584 9.14 -30.26 17.48
C ASP A 584 9.11 -29.11 16.47
N LEU A 585 8.49 -27.97 16.81
CA LEU A 585 8.45 -26.80 15.93
C LEU A 585 9.84 -26.17 15.73
N SER A 586 10.72 -26.18 16.74
CA SER A 586 12.10 -25.67 16.60
C SER A 586 12.95 -26.52 15.65
N ASN A 587 12.68 -27.82 15.59
CA ASN A 587 13.43 -28.75 14.75
C ASN A 587 12.86 -28.83 13.32
N ASN A 588 11.53 -28.93 13.22
CA ASN A 588 10.82 -29.30 12.00
C ASN A 588 9.95 -28.17 11.41
N GLY A 589 9.90 -27.00 12.05
CA GLY A 589 9.07 -25.87 11.63
C GLY A 589 9.58 -25.10 10.40
N THR A 590 8.77 -24.13 9.96
CA THR A 590 9.22 -23.07 9.03
C THR A 590 10.32 -22.23 9.69
N GLU A 591 11.14 -21.55 8.90
CA GLU A 591 12.20 -20.69 9.44
C GLU A 591 11.68 -19.66 10.48
N ARG A 592 10.50 -19.08 10.22
CA ARG A 592 9.82 -18.21 11.19
C ARG A 592 9.33 -18.98 12.42
N GLY A 593 8.73 -20.15 12.25
CA GLY A 593 8.29 -21.02 13.33
C GLY A 593 9.44 -21.45 14.24
N LYS A 594 10.58 -21.86 13.66
CA LYS A 594 11.78 -22.28 14.38
C LYS A 594 12.28 -21.17 15.31
N ARG A 595 12.49 -19.96 14.77
CA ARG A 595 12.94 -18.81 15.57
C ARG A 595 12.01 -18.52 16.73
N LYS A 596 10.70 -18.49 16.49
CA LYS A 596 9.70 -18.19 17.54
C LYS A 596 9.64 -19.29 18.61
N ALA A 597 9.73 -20.55 18.19
CA ALA A 597 9.76 -21.69 19.10
C ALA A 597 11.02 -21.68 19.97
N THR A 598 12.20 -21.47 19.38
CA THR A 598 13.47 -21.40 20.10
C THR A 598 13.46 -20.27 21.14
N SER A 599 13.03 -19.05 20.76
CA SER A 599 12.93 -17.95 21.71
C SER A 599 11.98 -18.25 22.87
N LEU A 600 10.85 -18.92 22.62
CA LEU A 600 9.90 -19.26 23.68
C LEU A 600 10.45 -20.37 24.59
N LEU A 601 11.16 -21.36 24.06
CA LEU A 601 11.85 -22.41 24.83
C LEU A 601 12.95 -21.83 25.72
N GLU A 602 13.72 -20.86 25.24
CA GLU A 602 14.74 -20.16 26.04
C GLU A 602 14.11 -19.42 27.22
N LEU A 603 12.99 -18.72 27.00
CA LEU A 603 12.25 -18.04 28.06
C LEU A 603 11.67 -19.03 29.08
N LEU A 604 11.12 -20.16 28.62
CA LEU A 604 10.62 -21.22 29.49
C LEU A 604 11.73 -21.81 30.35
N ARG A 605 12.91 -22.03 29.78
CA ARG A 605 14.07 -22.53 30.52
C ARG A 605 14.50 -21.57 31.63
N LYS A 606 14.52 -20.27 31.34
CA LYS A 606 14.86 -19.22 32.31
C LYS A 606 13.81 -19.08 33.42
N ALA A 607 12.53 -19.30 33.11
CA ALA A 607 11.44 -19.19 34.09
C ALA A 607 11.36 -20.40 35.06
N CYS A 608 11.99 -21.52 34.71
CA CYS A 608 12.05 -22.74 35.55
C CYS A 608 13.35 -22.85 36.37
N GLN A 609 14.27 -21.89 36.22
CA GLN A 609 15.46 -21.71 37.07
C GLN A 609 15.10 -20.74 38.20
#